data_AF-A0A3M6TSQ2-F1
#
_entry.id   AF-A0A3M6TSQ2-F1
#
_cell.length_a   1.000
_cell.length_b   1.000
_cell.length_c   1.000
_cell.angle_alpha   90.00
_cell.angle_beta   90.00
_cell.angle_gamma   90.00
#
_symmetry.space_group_name_H-M   'P 1'
#
loop_
_entity.id
_entity.type
_entity.pdbx_description
1 polymer ?
#
loop_
_entity_poly.entity_id
_entity_poly.type
_entity_poly.pdbx_seq_one_letter_code
_entity_poly.pdbx_strand_id
1 'polypeptide(L)'
;MADESTDPHSNQEISSLCLRFVDQSSPNDPHVKECLINFMHLERTNATMISRKILESLSDPSVSLDPSNIWGQAYDGTSVMSSGKEGVQAKIKKISPSALFTHCSLPEPLHRSIMQTVRSAKFDSPKRQQLFEFTLKEYLPENSHSKPPGLCKTRWVKRHMCLGLFLEMYELLITFLDAIISPHEYPNLKSCTEAGTGTKILSQKPKD
;
A
#
# COMPACT_ATOMS: atom_id res chain seq x y z
N MET A 1 8.16 -18.08 4.39
CA MET A 1 7.66 -16.79 3.89
C MET A 1 6.71 -16.23 4.93
N ALA A 2 6.70 -14.92 5.18
CA ALA A 2 5.74 -14.32 6.11
C ALA A 2 5.19 -13.00 5.59
N ASP A 3 3.91 -12.74 5.85
CA ASP A 3 3.21 -11.50 5.49
C ASP A 3 2.44 -10.95 6.69
N GLU A 4 2.57 -9.64 6.93
CA GLU A 4 2.00 -8.95 8.09
C GLU A 4 0.73 -8.17 7.71
N SER A 5 -0.29 -8.27 8.56
CA SER A 5 -1.51 -7.48 8.45
C SER A 5 -2.10 -7.16 9.82
N THR A 6 -2.58 -5.92 9.95
CA THR A 6 -3.43 -5.51 11.07
C THR A 6 -4.86 -6.00 10.87
N ASP A 7 -5.38 -6.75 11.84
CA ASP A 7 -6.82 -7.04 11.94
C ASP A 7 -7.58 -5.75 12.29
N PRO A 8 -8.50 -5.28 11.42
CA PRO A 8 -9.22 -4.03 11.64
C PRO A 8 -10.19 -4.07 12.83
N HIS A 9 -10.64 -5.25 13.27
CA HIS A 9 -11.63 -5.37 14.34
C HIS A 9 -10.98 -5.38 15.72
N SER A 10 -9.88 -6.11 15.88
CA SER A 10 -9.15 -6.21 17.15
C SER A 10 -8.00 -5.19 17.27
N ASN A 11 -7.63 -4.52 16.17
CA ASN A 11 -6.44 -3.66 16.08
C ASN A 11 -5.14 -4.42 16.46
N GLN A 12 -5.12 -5.73 16.18
CA GLN A 12 -4.02 -6.64 16.47
C GLN A 12 -3.19 -6.88 15.21
N GLU A 13 -1.86 -6.80 15.33
CA GLU A 13 -0.96 -7.22 14.25
C GLU A 13 -0.89 -8.74 14.20
N ILE A 14 -1.06 -9.30 13.01
CA ILE A 14 -1.05 -10.73 12.73
C ILE A 14 -0.11 -10.97 11.55
N SER A 15 0.72 -12.01 11.62
CA SER A 15 1.57 -12.44 10.52
C SER A 15 1.23 -13.86 10.08
N SER A 16 0.87 -14.02 8.82
CA SER A 16 0.71 -15.34 8.21
C SER A 16 2.09 -15.92 7.90
N LEU A 17 2.30 -17.19 8.25
CA LEU A 17 3.55 -17.91 8.01
C LEU A 17 3.28 -19.06 7.04
N CYS A 18 3.93 -19.02 5.88
CA CYS A 18 3.84 -20.05 4.85
C CYS A 18 5.20 -20.72 4.63
N LEU A 19 5.18 -22.05 4.53
CA LEU A 19 6.30 -22.86 4.06
C LEU A 19 6.23 -23.02 2.55
N ARG A 20 7.39 -23.03 1.90
CA ARG A 20 7.55 -23.45 0.50
C ARG A 20 8.66 -24.49 0.46
N PHE A 21 8.36 -25.68 -0.02
CA PHE A 21 9.32 -26.80 -0.06
C PHE A 21 9.09 -27.66 -1.31
N VAL A 22 10.10 -28.46 -1.65
CA VAL A 22 9.97 -29.48 -2.69
C VAL A 22 9.53 -30.76 -2.01
N ASP A 23 8.36 -31.24 -2.39
CA ASP A 23 7.86 -32.53 -1.95
C ASP A 23 8.40 -33.62 -2.87
N GLN A 24 9.10 -34.57 -2.27
CA GLN A 24 9.72 -35.70 -2.97
C GLN A 24 9.08 -37.03 -2.57
N SER A 25 7.85 -37.01 -2.04
CA SER A 25 7.10 -38.23 -1.70
C SER A 25 6.98 -39.20 -2.89
N SER A 26 6.97 -38.64 -4.11
CA SER A 26 6.99 -39.36 -5.39
C SER A 26 8.37 -39.20 -6.04
N PRO A 27 9.22 -40.24 -6.07
CA PRO A 27 10.62 -40.12 -6.53
C PRO A 27 10.80 -39.59 -7.96
N ASN A 28 9.80 -39.79 -8.83
CA ASN A 28 9.83 -39.40 -10.24
C ASN A 28 9.01 -38.14 -10.55
N ASP A 29 8.41 -37.50 -9.55
CA ASP A 29 7.52 -36.34 -9.74
C ASP A 29 7.65 -35.36 -8.57
N PRO A 30 8.80 -34.67 -8.44
CA PRO A 30 8.98 -33.68 -7.38
C PRO A 30 8.19 -32.41 -7.71
N HIS A 31 7.30 -32.01 -6.81
CA HIS A 31 6.51 -30.79 -6.95
C HIS A 31 6.77 -29.80 -5.82
N VAL A 32 6.72 -28.51 -6.17
CA VAL A 32 6.80 -27.44 -5.18
C VAL A 32 5.45 -27.33 -4.46
N LYS A 33 5.47 -27.42 -3.13
CA LYS A 33 4.29 -27.15 -2.29
C LYS A 33 4.46 -25.85 -1.53
N GLU A 34 3.35 -25.16 -1.35
CA GLU A 34 3.22 -24.04 -0.42
C GLU A 34 2.13 -24.35 0.59
N CYS A 35 2.44 -24.22 1.88
CA CYS A 35 1.53 -24.54 2.97
C CYS A 35 1.52 -23.40 3.98
N LEU A 36 0.33 -22.83 4.23
CA LEU A 36 0.11 -21.96 5.37
C LEU A 36 0.17 -22.81 6.64
N ILE A 37 1.08 -22.47 7.56
CA ILE A 37 1.30 -23.25 8.78
C ILE A 37 0.88 -22.52 10.06
N ASN A 38 0.82 -21.18 10.04
CA ASN A 38 0.40 -20.44 11.23
C ASN A 38 -0.11 -19.03 10.92
N PHE A 39 -0.98 -18.53 11.79
CA PHE A 39 -1.28 -17.11 11.96
C PHE A 39 -0.70 -16.64 13.30
N MET A 40 0.44 -15.96 13.25
CA MET A 40 1.17 -15.50 14.42
C MET A 40 0.61 -14.16 14.88
N HIS A 41 0.00 -14.12 16.07
CA HIS A 41 -0.35 -12.85 16.71
C HIS A 41 0.93 -12.16 17.21
N LEU A 42 1.12 -10.91 16.77
CA LEU A 42 2.31 -10.12 17.08
C LEU A 42 1.98 -9.01 18.08
N GLU A 43 2.44 -9.14 19.32
CA GLU A 43 2.33 -8.05 20.31
C GLU A 43 3.10 -6.80 19.88
N ARG A 44 4.20 -7.00 19.14
CA ARG A 44 5.06 -5.94 18.60
C ARG A 44 5.63 -6.35 17.25
N THR A 45 5.65 -5.41 16.31
CA THR A 45 6.24 -5.55 14.97
C THR A 45 7.71 -5.15 14.96
N ASN A 46 8.51 -5.80 15.80
CA ASN A 46 9.97 -5.65 15.78
C ASN A 46 10.65 -6.96 15.40
N ALA A 47 11.87 -6.84 14.86
CA ALA A 47 12.56 -7.96 14.24
C ALA A 47 12.77 -9.14 15.20
N THR A 48 13.09 -8.84 16.47
CA THR A 48 13.31 -9.86 17.51
C THR A 48 12.06 -10.67 17.79
N MET A 49 10.93 -9.98 17.96
CA MET A 49 9.64 -10.61 18.21
C MET A 49 9.26 -11.49 17.02
N ILE A 50 9.28 -10.94 15.80
CA ILE A 50 8.85 -11.64 14.59
C ILE A 50 9.73 -12.87 14.35
N SER A 51 11.07 -12.72 14.41
CA SER A 51 11.97 -13.86 14.23
C SER A 51 11.71 -14.95 15.26
N ARG A 52 11.46 -14.59 16.53
CA ARG A 52 11.16 -15.56 17.58
C ARG A 52 9.87 -16.33 17.26
N LYS A 53 8.78 -15.65 16.90
CA LYS A 53 7.50 -16.30 16.55
C LYS A 53 7.62 -17.23 15.35
N ILE A 54 8.43 -16.86 14.35
CA ILE A 54 8.72 -17.73 13.21
C ILE A 54 9.40 -19.01 13.70
N LEU A 55 10.46 -18.90 14.49
CA LEU A 55 11.22 -20.07 14.98
C LEU A 55 10.38 -20.96 15.90
N GLU A 56 9.57 -20.36 16.78
CA GLU A 56 8.60 -21.06 17.62
C GLU A 56 7.58 -21.83 16.76
N SER A 57 7.06 -21.21 15.70
CA SER A 57 6.09 -21.86 14.78
C SER A 57 6.70 -23.01 13.99
N LEU A 58 7.99 -22.91 13.64
CA LEU A 58 8.70 -24.01 12.96
C LEU A 58 8.99 -25.18 13.91
N SER A 59 9.33 -24.86 15.17
CA SER A 59 9.63 -25.84 16.21
C SER A 59 8.39 -26.44 16.86
N ASP A 60 7.19 -25.93 16.54
CA ASP A 60 5.93 -26.43 17.08
C ASP A 60 5.79 -27.94 16.76
N PRO A 61 5.37 -28.78 17.71
CA PRO A 61 5.29 -30.23 17.49
C PRO A 61 4.41 -30.66 16.30
N SER A 62 3.45 -29.84 15.89
CA SER A 62 2.61 -30.10 14.71
C SER A 62 3.33 -29.88 13.37
N VAL A 63 4.42 -29.10 13.38
CA VAL A 63 5.25 -28.78 12.20
C VAL A 63 6.59 -29.52 12.28
N SER A 64 7.25 -29.46 13.45
CA SER A 64 8.48 -30.19 13.82
C SER A 64 9.62 -30.04 12.81
N LEU A 65 9.93 -28.80 12.43
CA LEU A 65 11.01 -28.46 11.51
C LEU A 65 12.18 -27.83 12.25
N ASP A 66 13.39 -28.32 11.95
CA ASP A 66 14.63 -27.68 12.42
C ASP A 66 14.88 -26.37 11.66
N PRO A 67 14.92 -25.21 12.35
CA PRO A 67 15.21 -23.93 11.73
C PRO A 67 16.58 -23.84 11.05
N SER A 68 17.54 -24.71 11.37
CA SER A 68 18.84 -24.76 10.70
C SER A 68 18.72 -25.13 9.21
N ASN A 69 17.65 -25.82 8.84
CA ASN A 69 17.36 -26.28 7.47
C ASN A 69 16.58 -25.26 6.63
N ILE A 70 16.49 -24.00 7.05
CA ILE A 70 15.87 -22.94 6.24
C ILE A 70 16.82 -22.53 5.11
N TRP A 71 16.46 -22.83 3.87
CA TRP A 71 17.24 -22.41 2.69
C TRP A 71 16.81 -21.05 2.11
N GLY A 72 15.62 -20.58 2.46
CA GLY A 72 15.07 -19.35 1.92
C GLY A 72 14.08 -18.69 2.86
N GLN A 73 14.06 -17.37 2.81
CA GLN A 73 13.16 -16.53 3.57
C GLN A 73 12.69 -15.36 2.71
N ALA A 74 11.40 -15.06 2.76
CA ALA A 74 10.81 -13.99 1.95
C ALA A 74 9.80 -13.20 2.77
N TYR A 75 10.00 -11.87 2.80
CA TYR A 75 9.26 -10.88 3.59
C TYR A 75 9.14 -9.58 2.81
N ASP A 76 8.37 -8.63 3.33
CA ASP A 76 8.33 -7.27 2.80
C ASP A 76 9.66 -6.51 2.95
N GLY A 77 9.72 -5.34 2.33
CA GLY A 77 10.91 -4.49 2.30
C GLY A 77 11.15 -3.63 3.53
N THR A 78 10.30 -3.68 4.55
CA THR A 78 10.42 -2.80 5.70
C THR A 78 11.75 -3.03 6.41
N SER A 79 12.32 -2.01 7.04
CA SER A 79 13.61 -2.13 7.73
C SER A 79 13.60 -3.21 8.83
N VAL A 80 12.44 -3.43 9.46
CA VAL A 80 12.21 -4.50 10.44
C VAL A 80 12.45 -5.88 9.82
N MET A 81 11.98 -6.12 8.60
CA MET A 81 12.15 -7.39 7.90
C MET A 81 13.50 -7.51 7.20
N SER A 82 13.86 -6.47 6.44
CA SER A 82 14.90 -6.50 5.41
C SER A 82 16.25 -5.95 5.88
N SER A 83 16.40 -5.43 7.10
CA SER A 83 17.71 -4.99 7.58
C SER A 83 18.68 -6.17 7.70
N GLY A 84 19.82 -6.09 7.02
CA GLY A 84 20.87 -7.10 7.07
C GLY A 84 21.68 -7.13 8.37
N LYS A 85 21.47 -6.17 9.27
CA LYS A 85 22.13 -6.14 10.60
C LYS A 85 21.19 -6.57 11.72
N GLU A 86 20.02 -5.93 11.78
CA GLU A 86 19.06 -6.10 12.89
C GLU A 86 17.67 -6.52 12.46
N GLY A 87 17.42 -6.73 11.16
CA GLY A 87 16.13 -7.17 10.66
C GLY A 87 15.87 -8.65 10.90
N VAL A 88 14.65 -9.09 10.64
CA VAL A 88 14.26 -10.50 10.69
C VAL A 88 15.21 -11.33 9.83
N GLN A 89 15.57 -10.83 8.63
CA GLN A 89 16.46 -11.57 7.75
C GLN A 89 17.82 -11.87 8.37
N ALA A 90 18.37 -10.93 9.13
CA ALA A 90 19.66 -11.08 9.80
C ALA A 90 19.55 -12.08 10.94
N LYS A 91 18.45 -12.03 11.71
CA LYS A 91 18.21 -12.93 12.84
C LYS A 91 18.01 -14.38 12.40
N ILE A 92 17.25 -14.62 11.33
CA ILE A 92 17.11 -15.97 10.75
C ILE A 92 18.44 -16.46 10.17
N LYS A 93 19.21 -15.59 9.48
CA LYS A 93 20.55 -15.95 8.95
C LYS A 93 21.55 -16.34 10.03
N LYS A 94 21.43 -15.82 11.25
CA LYS A 94 22.28 -16.25 12.38
C LYS A 94 22.06 -17.71 12.76
N ILE A 95 20.88 -18.25 12.50
CA ILE A 95 20.50 -19.64 12.84
C ILE A 95 20.72 -20.55 11.64
N SER A 96 20.31 -20.12 10.45
CA SER A 96 20.61 -20.79 9.19
C SER A 96 21.32 -19.84 8.24
N PRO A 97 22.67 -19.90 8.18
CA PRO A 97 23.45 -19.05 7.27
C PRO A 97 23.07 -19.20 5.79
N SER A 98 22.52 -20.37 5.41
CA SER A 98 22.04 -20.67 4.07
C SER A 98 20.70 -20.02 3.72
N ALA A 99 19.99 -19.42 4.68
CA ALA A 99 18.67 -18.82 4.47
C ALA A 99 18.74 -17.54 3.61
N LEU A 100 18.67 -17.70 2.29
CA LEU A 100 18.69 -16.59 1.34
C LEU A 100 17.46 -15.70 1.51
N PHE A 101 17.70 -14.38 1.61
CA PHE A 101 16.62 -13.40 1.74
C PHE A 101 16.15 -12.95 0.36
N THR A 102 14.86 -13.12 0.13
CA THR A 102 14.15 -12.62 -1.05
C THR A 102 13.22 -11.51 -0.61
N HIS A 103 13.46 -10.31 -1.14
CA HIS A 103 12.56 -9.19 -0.94
C HIS A 103 11.25 -9.43 -1.69
N CYS A 104 10.11 -9.27 -1.01
CA CYS A 104 8.79 -9.27 -1.64
C CYS A 104 8.62 -7.95 -2.42
N SER A 105 9.28 -7.86 -3.58
CA SER A 105 9.06 -6.79 -4.57
C SER A 105 8.04 -7.29 -5.57
N LEU A 106 6.94 -6.57 -5.67
CA LEU A 106 6.21 -6.49 -6.93
C LEU A 106 7.15 -5.99 -8.03
N PRO A 107 6.96 -6.42 -9.29
CA PRO A 107 7.37 -5.62 -10.42
C PRO A 107 6.67 -4.26 -10.30
N GLU A 108 7.40 -3.30 -9.76
CA GLU A 108 6.97 -1.95 -9.42
C GLU A 108 7.54 -0.89 -10.38
N PRO A 109 7.31 -0.93 -11.72
CA PRO A 109 7.57 0.27 -12.53
C PRO A 109 6.30 1.12 -12.73
N LEU A 110 5.21 0.55 -13.25
CA LEU A 110 4.12 1.35 -13.79
C LEU A 110 3.26 1.99 -12.69
N HIS A 111 2.95 1.22 -11.65
CA HIS A 111 2.01 1.63 -10.62
C HIS A 111 2.56 2.73 -9.70
N ARG A 112 3.83 2.61 -9.26
CA ARG A 112 4.49 3.69 -8.53
C ARG A 112 4.68 4.91 -9.40
N SER A 113 5.14 4.75 -10.64
CA SER A 113 5.46 5.89 -11.50
C SER A 113 4.23 6.76 -11.75
N ILE A 114 3.10 6.15 -12.11
CA ILE A 114 1.85 6.89 -12.38
C ILE A 114 1.31 7.52 -11.10
N MET A 115 1.24 6.79 -9.99
CA MET A 115 0.73 7.31 -8.72
C MET A 115 1.65 8.38 -8.10
N GLN A 116 2.96 8.23 -8.24
CA GLN A 116 3.96 9.23 -7.87
C GLN A 116 3.79 10.47 -8.73
N THR A 117 3.55 10.31 -10.04
CA THR A 117 3.29 11.40 -10.98
C THR A 117 1.99 12.14 -10.64
N VAL A 118 0.90 11.43 -10.32
CA VAL A 118 -0.37 12.03 -9.87
C VAL A 118 -0.20 12.76 -8.53
N ARG A 119 0.54 12.17 -7.58
CA ARG A 119 0.90 12.81 -6.30
C ARG A 119 1.81 14.01 -6.47
N SER A 120 2.79 13.97 -7.38
CA SER A 120 3.66 15.09 -7.66
C SER A 120 2.95 16.18 -8.47
N ALA A 121 1.92 15.81 -9.24
CA ALA A 121 1.10 16.75 -9.99
C ALA A 121 0.09 17.51 -9.11
N LYS A 122 -0.27 17.04 -7.90
CA LYS A 122 -1.30 17.66 -7.03
C LYS A 122 -0.97 17.36 -5.55
N PHE A 123 -0.74 18.33 -4.65
CA PHE A 123 -1.80 19.12 -4.00
C PHE A 123 -1.30 20.37 -3.24
N ASP A 124 -0.11 20.91 -3.53
CA ASP A 124 0.47 22.00 -2.72
C ASP A 124 -0.24 23.36 -2.83
N SER A 125 -1.30 23.47 -3.64
CA SER A 125 -2.13 24.68 -3.73
C SER A 125 -3.62 24.35 -3.58
N PRO A 126 -4.35 25.01 -2.65
CA PRO A 126 -5.79 24.88 -2.49
C PRO A 126 -6.59 25.09 -3.78
N LYS A 127 -6.09 25.90 -4.72
CA LYS A 127 -6.75 26.14 -6.02
C LYS A 127 -6.79 24.89 -6.89
N ARG A 128 -5.71 24.10 -6.91
CA ARG A 128 -5.62 22.86 -7.70
C ARG A 128 -6.43 21.73 -7.07
N GLN A 129 -6.56 21.73 -5.75
CA GLN A 129 -7.48 20.84 -5.02
C GLN A 129 -8.94 21.15 -5.40
N GLN A 130 -9.35 22.42 -5.35
CA GLN A 130 -10.70 22.83 -5.72
C GLN A 130 -11.03 22.54 -7.17
N LEU A 131 -10.09 22.78 -8.09
CA LEU A 131 -10.26 22.44 -9.51
C LEU A 131 -10.45 20.93 -9.72
N PHE A 132 -9.71 20.10 -8.97
CA PHE A 132 -9.88 18.65 -9.04
C PHE A 132 -11.25 18.22 -8.54
N GLU A 133 -11.70 18.74 -7.40
CA GLU A 133 -13.01 18.44 -6.83
C GLU A 133 -14.15 18.89 -7.77
N PHE A 134 -13.96 20.00 -8.48
CA PHE A 134 -14.90 20.46 -9.50
C PHE A 134 -14.90 19.53 -10.73
N THR A 135 -13.72 19.11 -11.21
CA THR A 135 -13.61 18.14 -12.31
C THR A 135 -14.25 16.80 -11.94
N LEU A 136 -14.05 16.34 -10.70
CA LEU A 136 -14.70 15.13 -10.17
C LEU A 136 -16.22 15.24 -10.21
N LYS A 137 -16.79 16.38 -9.81
CA LYS A 137 -18.25 16.59 -9.80
C LYS A 137 -18.85 16.67 -11.21
N GLU A 138 -18.13 17.28 -12.14
CA GLU A 138 -18.63 17.48 -13.51
C GLU A 138 -18.62 16.19 -14.33
N TYR A 139 -17.58 15.37 -14.17
CA TYR A 139 -17.37 14.18 -15.01
C TYR A 139 -17.67 12.85 -14.31
N LEU A 140 -17.90 12.83 -12.98
CA LEU A 140 -18.31 11.65 -12.22
C LEU A 140 -19.48 11.98 -11.26
N PRO A 141 -20.72 12.11 -11.79
CA PRO A 141 -21.87 12.62 -11.01
C PRO A 141 -22.46 11.61 -10.01
N GLU A 142 -22.24 10.31 -10.17
CA GLU A 142 -22.85 9.27 -9.33
C GLU A 142 -21.83 8.32 -8.71
N ASN A 143 -21.90 8.23 -7.37
CA ASN A 143 -21.44 7.13 -6.52
C ASN A 143 -20.06 6.52 -6.84
N SER A 144 -18.99 7.14 -6.34
CA SER A 144 -18.02 6.45 -5.47
C SER A 144 -16.87 7.37 -5.02
N HIS A 145 -16.65 7.40 -3.71
CA HIS A 145 -15.45 7.92 -3.02
C HIS A 145 -15.11 9.41 -3.23
N SER A 146 -15.47 10.25 -2.25
CA SER A 146 -15.10 11.68 -2.16
C SER A 146 -13.58 11.97 -2.09
N LYS A 147 -12.75 10.94 -2.08
CA LYS A 147 -11.29 10.98 -2.12
C LYS A 147 -10.79 9.73 -2.84
N PRO A 148 -9.72 9.81 -3.66
CA PRO A 148 -9.06 8.62 -4.14
C PRO A 148 -8.74 7.73 -2.91
N PRO A 149 -9.17 6.45 -2.89
CA PRO A 149 -8.98 5.55 -1.78
C PRO A 149 -7.49 5.55 -1.46
N GLY A 150 -7.19 5.95 -0.22
CA GLY A 150 -5.82 6.00 0.26
C GLY A 150 -5.15 4.66 -0.01
N LEU A 151 -4.06 4.69 -0.77
CA LEU A 151 -3.23 3.52 -1.01
C LEU A 151 -2.80 2.95 0.34
N CYS A 152 -3.35 1.79 0.69
CA CYS A 152 -2.83 1.02 1.81
C CYS A 152 -1.41 0.61 1.44
N LYS A 153 -0.42 1.06 2.23
CA LYS A 153 1.00 0.83 1.95
C LYS A 153 1.33 -0.67 1.83
N THR A 154 0.53 -1.55 2.45
CA THR A 154 0.85 -2.97 2.64
C THR A 154 -0.12 -3.97 1.98
N ARG A 155 -1.32 -3.60 1.50
CA ARG A 155 -2.33 -4.60 1.06
C ARG A 155 -2.57 -4.66 -0.44
N TRP A 156 -2.35 -5.83 -1.03
CA TRP A 156 -2.53 -6.11 -2.47
C TRP A 156 -3.99 -6.18 -2.92
N VAL A 157 -4.89 -6.67 -2.07
CA VAL A 157 -6.34 -6.73 -2.37
C VAL A 157 -6.90 -5.31 -2.58
N LYS A 158 -6.36 -4.27 -1.94
CA LYS A 158 -6.77 -2.90 -2.23
C LYS A 158 -6.16 -2.33 -3.52
N ARG A 159 -5.08 -2.92 -4.05
CA ARG A 159 -4.39 -2.43 -5.26
C ARG A 159 -5.11 -2.76 -6.57
N HIS A 160 -5.79 -3.90 -6.68
CA HIS A 160 -6.61 -4.18 -7.88
C HIS A 160 -7.87 -3.30 -7.91
N MET A 161 -8.48 -3.01 -6.75
CA MET A 161 -9.55 -2.01 -6.65
C MET A 161 -9.04 -0.61 -7.00
N CYS A 162 -7.82 -0.25 -6.57
CA CYS A 162 -7.18 0.99 -7.01
C CYS A 162 -6.88 1.02 -8.51
N LEU A 163 -6.60 -0.12 -9.17
CA LEU A 163 -6.44 -0.18 -10.64
C LEU A 163 -7.77 0.05 -11.35
N GLY A 164 -8.84 -0.60 -10.89
CA GLY A 164 -10.18 -0.38 -11.42
C GLY A 164 -10.57 1.09 -11.32
N LEU A 165 -10.43 1.67 -10.13
CA LEU A 165 -10.70 3.09 -9.93
C LEU A 165 -9.73 3.99 -10.72
N PHE A 166 -8.45 3.61 -10.85
CA PHE A 166 -7.52 4.40 -11.66
C PHE A 166 -7.92 4.40 -13.14
N LEU A 167 -8.37 3.27 -13.68
CA LEU A 167 -8.88 3.19 -15.05
C LEU A 167 -10.15 4.05 -15.19
N GLU A 168 -11.07 3.98 -14.23
CA GLU A 168 -12.26 4.84 -14.17
C GLU A 168 -11.90 6.34 -14.09
N MET A 169 -10.84 6.68 -13.37
CA MET A 169 -10.37 8.06 -13.20
C MET A 169 -9.36 8.51 -14.26
N TYR A 170 -8.94 7.65 -15.19
CA TYR A 170 -7.83 7.93 -16.10
C TYR A 170 -8.16 9.11 -17.02
N GLU A 171 -9.31 9.07 -17.70
CA GLU A 171 -9.76 10.15 -18.57
C GLU A 171 -9.96 11.46 -17.79
N LEU A 172 -10.42 11.37 -16.55
CA LEU A 172 -10.58 12.52 -15.67
C LEU A 172 -9.23 13.13 -15.27
N LEU A 173 -8.22 12.30 -15.01
CA LEU A 173 -6.87 12.77 -14.69
C LEU A 173 -6.22 13.45 -15.89
N ILE A 174 -6.37 12.91 -17.09
CA ILE A 174 -5.88 13.55 -18.32
C ILE A 174 -6.59 14.89 -18.52
N THR A 175 -7.92 14.91 -18.48
CA THR A 175 -8.74 16.14 -18.59
C THR A 175 -8.33 17.19 -17.57
N PHE A 176 -8.11 16.79 -16.32
CA PHE A 176 -7.66 17.69 -15.28
C PHE A 176 -6.25 18.25 -15.54
N LEU A 177 -5.30 17.40 -15.96
CA LEU A 177 -3.93 17.81 -16.24
C LEU A 177 -3.89 18.75 -17.45
N ASP A 178 -4.65 18.44 -18.49
CA ASP A 178 -4.82 19.29 -19.66
C ASP A 178 -5.49 20.62 -19.28
N ALA A 179 -6.46 20.63 -18.37
CA ALA A 179 -7.04 21.87 -17.86
C ALA A 179 -6.06 22.74 -17.03
N ILE A 180 -5.02 22.15 -16.42
CA ILE A 180 -3.93 22.93 -15.81
C ILE A 180 -3.05 23.57 -16.89
N ILE A 181 -2.70 22.80 -17.93
CA ILE A 181 -1.74 23.21 -18.96
C ILE A 181 -2.39 24.20 -19.93
N SER A 182 -3.64 23.96 -20.32
CA SER A 182 -4.41 24.70 -21.32
C SER A 182 -5.79 25.12 -20.79
N PRO A 183 -5.88 26.04 -19.81
CA PRO A 183 -7.17 26.40 -19.19
C PRO A 183 -8.23 26.95 -20.15
N HIS A 184 -7.79 27.52 -21.28
CA HIS A 184 -8.67 28.08 -22.32
C HIS A 184 -9.47 27.01 -23.07
N GLU A 185 -8.94 25.79 -23.18
CA GLU A 185 -9.61 24.66 -23.85
C GLU A 185 -10.69 24.03 -22.96
N TYR A 186 -10.67 24.31 -21.66
CA TYR A 186 -11.60 23.78 -20.66
C TYR A 186 -12.35 24.92 -19.94
N PRO A 187 -13.17 25.72 -20.65
CA PRO A 187 -13.82 26.91 -20.09
C PRO A 187 -14.82 26.60 -18.97
N ASN A 188 -15.34 25.37 -18.94
CA ASN A 188 -16.27 24.88 -17.91
C ASN A 188 -15.53 24.57 -16.60
N LEU A 189 -14.22 24.31 -16.64
CA LEU A 189 -13.37 23.94 -15.51
C LEU A 189 -12.62 25.16 -14.93
N LYS A 190 -13.27 26.32 -14.83
CA LYS A 190 -12.66 27.53 -14.22
C LYS A 190 -12.81 27.51 -12.71
N SER A 191 -11.69 27.59 -11.98
CA SER A 191 -11.76 27.82 -10.52
C SER A 191 -12.40 29.17 -10.24
N CYS A 192 -13.48 29.19 -9.45
CA CYS A 192 -14.16 30.41 -9.00
C CYS A 192 -13.19 31.35 -8.26
N THR A 193 -12.59 32.29 -8.97
CA THR A 193 -11.92 33.46 -8.36
C THR A 193 -12.15 34.77 -9.15
N GLU A 194 -13.23 34.86 -9.93
CA GLU A 194 -13.65 36.11 -10.56
C GLU A 194 -15.11 36.43 -10.23
N ALA A 195 -15.43 36.54 -8.95
CA ALA A 195 -16.66 37.19 -8.49
C ALA A 195 -16.44 37.75 -7.08
N GLY A 196 -16.04 39.01 -6.96
CA GLY A 196 -16.04 39.65 -5.63
C GLY A 196 -15.19 40.90 -5.38
N THR A 197 -14.60 41.59 -6.36
CA THR A 197 -14.20 42.99 -6.15
C THR A 197 -15.40 43.89 -6.39
N GLY A 198 -16.34 43.87 -5.46
CA GLY A 198 -17.51 44.74 -5.42
C GLY A 198 -17.48 45.56 -4.13
N THR A 199 -16.97 46.78 -4.23
CA THR A 199 -16.94 47.83 -3.22
C THR A 199 -18.30 47.95 -2.51
N LYS A 200 -18.39 47.57 -1.23
CA LYS A 200 -19.53 47.94 -0.38
C LYS A 200 -19.15 49.13 0.48
N ILE A 201 -19.62 50.28 0.03
CA ILE A 201 -19.73 51.55 0.75
C ILE A 201 -20.42 51.28 2.10
N LEU A 202 -19.82 51.76 3.18
CA LEU A 202 -20.41 51.78 4.51
C LEU A 202 -21.75 52.55 4.46
N SER A 203 -22.82 51.91 4.89
CA SER A 203 -23.99 52.61 5.43
C SER A 203 -24.16 52.19 6.88
N GLN A 204 -23.96 53.15 7.76
CA GLN A 204 -24.16 53.07 9.21
C GLN A 204 -25.65 52.85 9.50
N LYS A 205 -25.97 51.93 10.41
CA LYS A 205 -27.30 51.87 11.03
C LYS A 205 -27.43 53.02 12.04
N PRO A 206 -28.58 53.71 12.11
CA PRO A 206 -28.89 54.56 13.25
C PRO A 206 -29.22 53.68 14.47
N LYS A 207 -28.69 54.08 15.62
CA LYS A 207 -29.19 53.66 16.93
C LYS A 207 -30.36 54.55 17.27
N ASP A 208 -31.47 53.95 17.67
CA ASP A 208 -32.31 54.38 18.79
C ASP A 208 -32.90 53.12 19.44
#